data_AF-A0A924SHE8-F1
#
_entry.id   AF-A0A924SHE8-F1
#
_cell.length_a   1.000
_cell.length_b   1.000
_cell.length_c   1.000
_cell.angle_alpha   90.00
_cell.angle_beta   90.00
_cell.angle_gamma   90.00
#
_symmetry.space_group_name_H-M   'P 1'
#
loop_
_entity.id
_entity.type
_entity.pdbx_description
1 polymer ?
#
loop_
_entity_poly.entity_id
_entity_poly.type
_entity_poly.pdbx_seq_one_letter_code
_entity_poly.pdbx_strand_id
1 'polypeptide(L)'
;MHGTCLSSLDDELARSKETFVQHYREKYTQPARPPIWAICELLTLGQLSKWLGNIKLRSDRQAIAHLLKLDEVVVCAFAHHLTHVRNLCAHHSRVWNRKLTFTMTLPRRPTQLALQFNAGEERRIYNTLVMLAWCIRTISPETTWPARLQALLHERTDAELKSMGAPVGWMESAPWL
;
A
#
# COMPACT_ATOMS: atom_id res chain seq x y z
N MET A 1 22.79 -1.70 3.01
CA MET A 1 21.33 -1.70 2.78
C MET A 1 20.93 -2.41 1.49
N HIS A 2 21.40 -2.00 0.29
CA HIS A 2 21.10 -2.70 -0.97
C HIS A 2 21.53 -4.19 -0.99
N GLY A 3 22.76 -4.49 -0.54
CA GLY A 3 23.26 -5.88 -0.46
C GLY A 3 22.43 -6.78 0.46
N THR A 4 21.84 -6.22 1.52
CA THR A 4 20.97 -6.96 2.45
C THR A 4 19.65 -7.35 1.80
N CYS A 5 19.06 -6.46 0.98
CA CYS A 5 17.84 -6.76 0.22
C CYS A 5 18.07 -7.86 -0.83
N LEU A 6 19.20 -7.81 -1.53
CA LEU A 6 19.55 -8.84 -2.52
C LEU A 6 19.87 -10.19 -1.87
N SER A 7 20.64 -10.21 -0.78
CA SER A 7 20.91 -11.44 -0.03
C SER A 7 19.62 -12.09 0.47
N SER A 8 18.68 -11.29 1.01
CA SER A 8 17.38 -11.80 1.45
C SER A 8 16.57 -12.38 0.29
N LEU A 9 16.65 -11.81 -0.91
CA LEU A 9 15.99 -12.38 -2.09
C LEU A 9 16.67 -13.69 -2.52
N ASP A 10 17.99 -13.74 -2.51
CA ASP A 10 18.73 -14.94 -2.90
C ASP A 10 18.41 -16.10 -1.95
N ASP A 11 18.26 -15.83 -0.66
CA ASP A 11 17.78 -16.80 0.34
C ASP A 11 16.34 -17.26 0.07
N GLU A 12 15.45 -16.33 -0.29
CA GLU A 12 14.04 -16.64 -0.60
C GLU A 12 13.93 -17.50 -1.86
N LEU A 13 14.68 -17.13 -2.90
CA LEU A 13 14.81 -17.94 -4.10
C LEU A 13 15.32 -19.32 -3.71
N ALA A 14 16.43 -19.45 -2.97
CA ALA A 14 17.04 -20.72 -2.56
C ALA A 14 16.02 -21.68 -1.91
N ARG A 15 15.15 -21.15 -1.04
CA ARG A 15 14.17 -21.92 -0.29
C ARG A 15 12.85 -22.15 -1.03
N SER A 16 12.54 -21.33 -2.03
CA SER A 16 11.25 -21.38 -2.73
C SER A 16 11.07 -22.70 -3.49
N LYS A 17 9.89 -23.29 -3.33
CA LYS A 17 9.43 -24.48 -4.04
C LYS A 17 8.41 -24.16 -5.13
N GLU A 18 8.22 -22.88 -5.43
CA GLU A 18 7.30 -22.43 -6.49
C GLU A 18 7.73 -22.99 -7.84
N THR A 19 6.74 -23.44 -8.63
CA THR A 19 6.99 -24.12 -9.92
C THR A 19 7.76 -23.22 -10.89
N PHE A 20 7.47 -21.91 -10.90
CA PHE A 20 8.19 -20.98 -11.78
C PHE A 20 9.67 -20.81 -11.36
N VAL A 21 9.98 -20.88 -10.07
CA VAL A 21 11.37 -20.76 -9.58
C VAL A 21 12.18 -21.99 -9.97
N GLN A 22 11.59 -23.18 -9.82
CA GLN A 22 12.21 -24.44 -10.26
C GLN A 22 12.44 -24.42 -11.77
N HIS A 23 11.40 -24.11 -12.54
CA HIS A 23 11.49 -23.99 -13.99
C HIS A 23 12.57 -22.99 -14.43
N TYR A 24 12.63 -21.82 -13.77
CA TYR A 24 13.61 -20.80 -14.11
C TYR A 24 15.05 -21.30 -13.89
N ARG A 25 15.31 -21.98 -12.77
CA ARG A 25 16.64 -22.54 -12.45
C ARG A 25 17.10 -23.62 -13.40
N GLU A 26 16.19 -24.48 -13.82
CA GLU A 26 16.50 -25.58 -14.72
C GLU A 26 16.75 -25.09 -16.14
N LYS A 27 16.00 -24.07 -16.58
CA LYS A 27 16.01 -23.59 -17.97
C LYS A 27 16.98 -22.44 -18.23
N TYR A 28 17.24 -21.58 -17.24
CA TYR A 28 18.02 -20.37 -17.42
C TYR A 28 19.24 -20.32 -16.51
N THR A 29 20.40 -20.10 -17.11
CA THR A 29 21.66 -19.78 -16.39
C THR A 29 21.96 -18.28 -16.39
N GLN A 30 21.34 -17.51 -17.29
CA GLN A 30 21.44 -16.05 -17.35
C GLN A 30 20.10 -15.40 -17.73
N PRO A 31 19.73 -14.27 -17.11
CA PRO A 31 20.37 -13.67 -15.92
C PRO A 31 20.19 -14.56 -14.67
N ALA A 32 21.11 -14.43 -13.71
CA ALA A 32 21.17 -15.31 -12.52
C ALA A 32 19.90 -15.28 -11.63
N ARG A 33 19.07 -14.23 -11.77
CA ARG A 33 17.81 -14.06 -11.03
C ARG A 33 16.64 -13.97 -12.02
N PRO A 34 15.44 -14.44 -11.63
CA PRO A 34 14.24 -14.23 -12.42
C PRO A 34 13.97 -12.73 -12.67
N PRO A 35 13.15 -12.40 -13.67
CA PRO A 35 12.72 -11.03 -13.87
C PRO A 35 11.93 -10.49 -12.67
N ILE A 36 11.90 -9.16 -12.52
CA ILE A 36 11.32 -8.50 -11.33
C ILE A 36 9.85 -8.89 -11.08
N TRP A 37 9.05 -9.08 -12.13
CA TRP A 37 7.63 -9.45 -11.99
C TRP A 37 7.46 -10.80 -11.30
N ALA A 38 8.37 -11.76 -11.56
CA ALA A 38 8.36 -13.07 -10.91
C ALA A 38 8.92 -13.00 -9.49
N ILE A 39 9.97 -12.20 -9.28
CA ILE A 39 10.53 -11.93 -7.94
C ILE A 39 9.47 -11.33 -7.01
N CYS A 40 8.63 -10.42 -7.51
CA CYS A 40 7.59 -9.77 -6.72
C CYS A 40 6.59 -10.76 -6.11
N GLU A 41 6.41 -11.95 -6.69
CA GLU A 41 5.54 -13.00 -6.13
C GLU A 41 6.14 -13.66 -4.88
N LEU A 42 7.46 -13.65 -4.73
CA LEU A 42 8.16 -14.21 -3.58
C LEU A 42 8.33 -13.19 -2.45
N LEU A 43 8.35 -11.90 -2.78
CA LEU A 43 8.60 -10.86 -1.81
C LEU A 43 7.38 -10.61 -0.93
N THR A 44 7.58 -10.58 0.37
CA THR A 44 6.60 -10.03 1.30
C THR A 44 6.35 -8.55 1.02
N LEU A 45 5.15 -8.06 1.37
CA LEU A 45 4.83 -6.63 1.25
C LEU A 45 5.84 -5.73 2.00
N GLY A 46 6.38 -6.22 3.13
CA GLY A 46 7.41 -5.50 3.89
C GLY A 46 8.76 -5.44 3.18
N GLN A 47 9.15 -6.50 2.45
CA GLN A 47 10.33 -6.46 1.59
C GLN A 47 10.10 -5.50 0.43
N LEU A 48 8.95 -5.56 -0.25
CA LEU A 48 8.60 -4.63 -1.33
C LEU A 48 8.65 -3.16 -0.87
N SER A 49 8.09 -2.85 0.31
CA SER A 49 8.18 -1.51 0.90
C SER A 49 9.62 -1.05 1.12
N LYS A 50 10.50 -1.94 1.63
CA LYS A 50 11.93 -1.64 1.79
C LYS A 50 12.63 -1.43 0.46
N TRP A 51 12.32 -2.26 -0.54
CA TRP A 51 12.90 -2.16 -1.88
C TRP A 51 12.54 -0.82 -2.52
N LEU A 52 11.27 -0.42 -2.46
CA LEU A 52 10.80 0.88 -2.96
C LEU A 52 11.56 2.04 -2.32
N GLY A 53 11.71 2.05 -0.99
CA GLY A 53 12.47 3.08 -0.28
C GLY A 53 13.98 3.05 -0.54
N ASN A 54 14.53 1.89 -0.91
CA ASN A 54 15.96 1.71 -1.17
C ASN A 54 16.39 2.00 -2.62
N ILE A 55 15.45 2.27 -3.53
CA ILE A 55 15.78 2.76 -4.87
C ILE A 55 16.55 4.07 -4.70
N LYS A 56 17.81 4.09 -5.17
CA LYS A 56 18.74 5.20 -4.90
C LYS A 56 18.28 6.51 -5.52
N LEU A 57 17.86 6.47 -6.79
CA LEU A 57 17.49 7.65 -7.53
C LEU A 57 16.07 8.08 -7.17
N ARG A 58 15.93 9.33 -6.71
CA ARG A 58 14.64 9.94 -6.45
C ARG A 58 13.76 9.96 -7.71
N SER A 59 14.36 10.19 -8.88
CA SER A 59 13.65 10.18 -10.17
C SER A 59 12.91 8.87 -10.41
N ASP A 60 13.52 7.74 -10.04
CA ASP A 60 12.95 6.41 -10.28
C ASP A 60 11.80 6.14 -9.31
N ARG A 61 11.96 6.51 -8.03
CA ARG A 61 10.86 6.45 -7.06
C ARG A 61 9.71 7.36 -7.48
N GLN A 62 10.02 8.55 -8.00
CA GLN A 62 9.03 9.49 -8.50
C GLN A 62 8.32 8.99 -9.76
N ALA A 63 9.02 8.30 -10.66
CA ALA A 63 8.42 7.66 -11.83
C ALA A 63 7.38 6.61 -11.41
N ILE A 64 7.69 5.80 -10.39
CA ILE A 64 6.73 4.85 -9.81
C ILE A 64 5.56 5.60 -9.16
N ALA A 65 5.83 6.62 -8.35
CA ALA A 65 4.79 7.38 -7.65
C ALA A 65 3.85 8.14 -8.60
N HIS A 66 4.35 8.58 -9.76
CA HIS A 66 3.55 9.21 -10.81
C HIS A 66 2.48 8.30 -11.39
N LEU A 67 2.71 6.98 -11.44
CA LEU A 67 1.67 6.02 -11.84
C LEU A 67 0.46 6.09 -10.91
N LEU A 68 0.67 6.46 -9.64
CA LEU A 68 -0.37 6.69 -8.64
C LEU A 68 -0.78 8.17 -8.52
N LYS A 69 -0.20 9.06 -9.33
CA LYS A 69 -0.38 10.53 -9.29
C LYS A 69 0.03 11.15 -7.96
N LEU A 70 1.09 10.64 -7.33
CA LEU A 70 1.56 11.05 -5.99
C LEU A 70 3.04 11.45 -5.99
N ASP A 71 3.48 12.03 -4.89
CA ASP A 71 4.89 12.25 -4.59
C ASP A 71 5.53 10.98 -4.00
N GLU A 72 6.79 10.73 -4.37
CA GLU A 72 7.54 9.55 -3.93
C GLU A 72 7.63 9.40 -2.42
N VAL A 73 7.74 10.52 -1.68
CA VAL A 73 7.82 10.50 -0.23
C VAL A 73 6.53 9.94 0.36
N VAL A 74 5.37 10.34 -0.21
CA VAL A 74 4.06 9.85 0.22
C VAL A 74 3.92 8.36 -0.10
N VAL A 75 4.31 7.92 -1.29
CA VAL A 75 4.19 6.52 -1.71
C VAL A 75 5.09 5.61 -0.88
N CYS A 76 6.35 6.00 -0.62
CA CYS A 76 7.26 5.24 0.22
C CYS A 76 6.75 5.13 1.67
N ALA A 77 6.29 6.25 2.23
CA ALA A 77 5.71 6.27 3.57
C ALA A 77 4.43 5.41 3.65
N PHE A 78 3.58 5.48 2.63
CA PHE A 78 2.33 4.73 2.57
C PHE A 78 2.58 3.23 2.40
N ALA A 79 3.54 2.80 1.59
CA ALA A 79 3.90 1.38 1.45
C ALA A 79 4.36 0.79 2.80
N HIS A 80 5.12 1.55 3.58
CA HIS A 80 5.54 1.14 4.92
C HIS A 80 4.35 1.06 5.88
N HIS A 81 3.51 2.10 5.90
CA HIS A 81 2.28 2.14 6.68
C HIS A 81 1.35 0.97 6.37
N LEU A 82 1.14 0.68 5.08
CA LEU A 82 0.27 -0.40 4.62
C LEU A 82 0.81 -1.78 5.01
N THR A 83 2.14 -1.96 5.04
CA THR A 83 2.76 -3.19 5.58
C THR A 83 2.32 -3.41 7.04
N HIS A 84 2.32 -2.36 7.86
CA HIS A 84 1.88 -2.45 9.25
C HIS A 84 0.39 -2.77 9.36
N VAL A 85 -0.46 -2.06 8.62
CA VAL A 85 -1.92 -2.28 8.61
C VAL A 85 -2.25 -3.70 8.15
N ARG A 86 -1.63 -4.19 7.07
CA ARG A 86 -1.81 -5.56 6.58
C ARG A 86 -1.43 -6.58 7.64
N ASN A 87 -0.32 -6.37 8.35
CA ASN A 87 0.12 -7.29 9.40
C ASN A 87 -0.86 -7.32 10.59
N LEU A 88 -1.43 -6.17 10.98
CA LEU A 88 -2.52 -6.15 11.96
C LEU A 88 -3.69 -7.02 11.50
N CYS A 89 -4.12 -6.88 10.24
CA CYS A 89 -5.19 -7.72 9.69
C CYS A 89 -4.82 -9.22 9.67
N ALA A 90 -3.58 -9.56 9.26
CA ALA A 90 -3.10 -10.94 9.21
C ALA A 90 -2.96 -11.59 10.60
N HIS A 91 -2.79 -10.79 11.65
CA HIS A 91 -2.79 -11.24 13.04
C HIS A 91 -4.16 -11.04 13.72
N HIS A 92 -5.25 -10.92 12.95
CA HIS A 92 -6.62 -10.75 13.44
C HIS A 92 -6.79 -9.59 14.45
N SER A 93 -5.94 -8.57 14.35
CA SER A 93 -5.98 -7.41 15.23
C SER A 93 -7.08 -6.44 14.83
N ARG A 94 -7.70 -5.79 15.83
CA ARG A 94 -8.71 -4.76 15.61
C ARG A 94 -8.09 -3.47 15.05
N VAL A 95 -8.59 -2.99 13.91
CA VAL A 95 -8.10 -1.77 13.23
C VAL A 95 -9.06 -0.58 13.28
N TRP A 96 -10.37 -0.82 13.37
CA TRP A 96 -11.38 0.22 13.13
C TRP A 96 -11.42 1.32 14.21
N ASN A 97 -11.41 0.99 15.50
CA ASN A 97 -11.41 1.96 16.61
C ASN A 97 -10.05 2.10 17.31
N ARG A 98 -8.96 1.81 16.61
CA ARG A 98 -7.60 1.80 17.16
C ARG A 98 -6.78 2.99 16.62
N LYS A 99 -5.88 3.53 17.45
CA LYS A 99 -4.77 4.37 16.96
C LYS A 99 -3.65 3.47 16.42
N LEU A 100 -3.37 3.59 15.13
CA LEU A 100 -2.26 2.92 14.45
C LEU A 100 -0.93 3.43 14.99
N THR A 101 0.11 2.58 14.95
CA THR A 101 1.43 2.93 15.46
C THR A 101 2.06 4.07 14.66
N PHE A 102 1.91 4.03 13.34
CA PHE A 102 2.46 5.02 12.43
C PHE A 102 1.44 6.12 12.12
N THR A 103 1.93 7.36 12.07
CA THR A 103 1.19 8.51 11.56
C THR A 103 1.28 8.51 10.05
N MET A 104 0.13 8.50 9.37
CA MET A 104 0.12 8.48 7.91
C MET A 104 0.61 9.83 7.35
N THR A 105 1.51 9.78 6.36
CA THR A 105 1.89 10.98 5.61
C THR A 105 0.80 11.30 4.59
N LEU A 106 0.10 12.41 4.77
CA LEU A 106 -1.02 12.79 3.90
C LEU A 106 -0.51 13.48 2.61
N PRO A 107 -0.95 13.05 1.42
CA PRO A 107 -0.64 13.77 0.20
C PRO A 107 -1.35 15.12 0.17
N ARG A 108 -0.61 16.15 -0.24
CA ARG A 108 -1.16 17.50 -0.50
C ARG A 108 -1.63 17.68 -1.94
N ARG A 109 -1.27 16.76 -2.82
CA ARG A 109 -1.64 16.74 -4.24
C ARG A 109 -1.98 15.30 -4.68
N PRO A 110 -2.91 15.14 -5.63
CA PRO A 110 -3.74 16.20 -6.21
C PRO A 110 -4.76 16.75 -5.19
N THR A 111 -5.19 18.01 -5.35
CA THR A 111 -6.08 18.69 -4.39
C THR A 111 -7.37 17.91 -4.14
N GLN A 112 -7.94 17.31 -5.19
CA GLN A 112 -9.11 16.44 -5.08
C GLN A 112 -8.92 15.30 -4.06
N LEU A 113 -7.73 14.71 -3.99
CA LEU A 113 -7.40 13.66 -3.01
C LEU A 113 -7.09 14.27 -1.65
N ALA A 114 -6.35 15.38 -1.61
CA ALA A 114 -5.94 16.02 -0.36
C ALA A 114 -7.12 16.45 0.52
N LEU A 115 -8.22 16.88 -0.09
CA LEU A 115 -9.46 17.28 0.59
C LEU A 115 -10.20 16.11 1.28
N GLN A 116 -9.80 14.86 1.00
CA GLN A 116 -10.50 13.67 1.48
C GLN A 116 -9.94 13.13 2.78
N PHE A 117 -8.77 13.60 3.21
CA PHE A 117 -8.18 13.15 4.45
C PHE A 117 -8.68 13.98 5.63
N ASN A 118 -8.83 13.31 6.76
CA ASN A 118 -8.98 13.96 8.05
C ASN A 118 -7.59 14.19 8.67
N ALA A 119 -7.06 15.41 8.52
CA ALA A 119 -5.76 15.80 9.04
C ALA A 119 -5.65 15.83 10.57
N GLY A 120 -6.75 15.67 11.32
CA GLY A 120 -6.72 15.52 12.78
C GLY A 120 -6.69 14.06 13.26
N GLU A 121 -6.86 13.09 12.36
CA GLU A 121 -7.01 11.67 12.68
C GLU A 121 -6.08 10.79 11.82
N GLU A 122 -4.83 11.22 11.58
CA GLU A 122 -3.85 10.55 10.71
C GLU A 122 -3.40 9.17 11.22
N ARG A 123 -3.70 8.87 12.48
CA ARG A 123 -3.44 7.56 13.11
C ARG A 123 -4.69 6.67 13.15
N ARG A 124 -5.78 7.06 12.51
CA ARG A 124 -6.99 6.22 12.37
C ARG A 124 -7.08 5.61 10.98
N ILE A 125 -7.91 4.57 10.86
CA ILE A 125 -7.96 3.75 9.65
C ILE A 125 -8.59 4.49 8.45
N TYR A 126 -9.45 5.48 8.69
CA TYR A 126 -10.18 6.16 7.61
C TYR A 126 -9.25 6.72 6.53
N ASN A 127 -8.19 7.43 6.92
CA ASN A 127 -7.25 7.98 5.95
C ASN A 127 -6.53 6.89 5.14
N THR A 128 -6.29 5.72 5.75
CA THR A 128 -5.73 4.55 5.05
C THR A 128 -6.69 4.04 3.98
N LEU A 129 -7.99 4.00 4.31
CA LEU A 129 -9.06 3.57 3.40
C LEU A 129 -9.21 4.52 2.20
N VAL A 130 -9.17 5.84 2.44
CA VAL A 130 -9.16 6.86 1.37
C VAL A 130 -7.96 6.66 0.44
N MET A 131 -6.77 6.46 1.01
CA MET A 131 -5.55 6.26 0.25
C MET A 131 -5.58 4.97 -0.58
N LEU A 132 -6.11 3.88 -0.01
CA LEU A 132 -6.32 2.62 -0.72
C LEU A 132 -7.31 2.77 -1.87
N ALA A 133 -8.44 3.44 -1.64
CA ALA A 133 -9.45 3.68 -2.69
C ALA A 133 -8.85 4.46 -3.87
N TRP A 134 -8.03 5.47 -3.60
CA TRP A 134 -7.29 6.21 -4.62
C TRP A 134 -6.33 5.33 -5.41
N CYS A 135 -5.48 4.56 -4.73
CA CYS A 135 -4.51 3.68 -5.38
C CYS A 135 -5.19 2.61 -6.24
N ILE A 136 -6.20 1.92 -5.71
CA ILE A 136 -6.89 0.83 -6.41
C ILE A 136 -7.61 1.37 -7.64
N ARG A 137 -8.30 2.51 -7.54
CA ARG A 137 -8.96 3.14 -8.70
C ARG A 137 -7.97 3.61 -9.76
N THR A 138 -6.77 4.04 -9.36
CA THR A 138 -5.73 4.42 -10.31
C THR A 138 -5.14 3.21 -11.04
N ILE A 139 -4.97 2.09 -10.32
CA ILE A 139 -4.43 0.83 -10.88
C ILE A 139 -5.48 0.10 -11.73
N SER A 140 -6.73 0.11 -11.29
CA SER A 140 -7.85 -0.60 -11.92
C SER A 140 -9.07 0.33 -11.97
N PRO A 141 -9.23 1.13 -13.03
CA PRO A 141 -10.29 2.12 -13.14
C PRO A 141 -11.71 1.53 -13.06
N GLU A 142 -11.90 0.29 -13.50
CA GLU A 142 -13.18 -0.42 -13.50
C GLU A 142 -13.50 -1.10 -12.15
N THR A 143 -12.66 -0.89 -11.13
CA THR A 143 -12.86 -1.48 -9.81
C THR A 143 -14.14 -0.99 -9.13
N THR A 144 -14.87 -1.92 -8.51
CA THR A 144 -16.02 -1.59 -7.64
C THR A 144 -15.62 -1.43 -6.18
N TRP A 145 -14.33 -1.56 -5.84
CA TRP A 145 -13.87 -1.61 -4.44
C TRP A 145 -14.23 -0.35 -3.63
N PRO A 146 -14.00 0.89 -4.10
CA PRO A 146 -14.39 2.09 -3.36
C PRO A 146 -15.90 2.16 -3.09
N ALA A 147 -16.74 1.77 -4.07
CA ALA A 147 -18.20 1.76 -3.91
C ALA A 147 -18.66 0.71 -2.88
N ARG A 148 -18.07 -0.50 -2.90
CA ARG A 148 -18.36 -1.52 -1.88
C ARG A 148 -17.94 -1.09 -0.49
N LEU A 149 -16.78 -0.42 -0.38
CA LEU A 149 -16.32 0.13 0.88
C LEU A 149 -17.23 1.25 1.38
N GLN A 150 -17.66 2.15 0.50
CA GLN A 150 -18.63 3.19 0.84
C GLN A 150 -19.93 2.58 1.37
N ALA A 151 -20.49 1.58 0.69
CA ALA A 151 -21.70 0.90 1.13
C ALA A 151 -21.53 0.29 2.53
N LEU A 152 -20.40 -0.37 2.79
CA LEU A 152 -20.08 -0.92 4.12
C LEU A 152 -19.99 0.16 5.20
N LEU A 153 -19.36 1.29 4.88
CA LEU A 153 -19.25 2.42 5.81
C LEU A 153 -20.61 3.10 6.05
N HIS A 154 -21.51 3.07 5.07
CA HIS A 154 -22.87 3.62 5.19
C HIS A 154 -23.74 2.82 6.17
N GLU A 155 -23.46 1.53 6.35
CA GLU A 155 -24.13 0.70 7.35
C GLU A 155 -23.65 0.95 8.79
N ARG A 156 -22.68 1.86 8.99
CA ARG A 156 -22.11 2.16 10.32
C ARG A 156 -22.75 3.40 10.92
N THR A 157 -22.81 3.43 12.24
CA THR A 157 -23.24 4.61 12.99
C THR A 157 -22.21 5.74 12.92
N ASP A 158 -22.64 6.98 13.11
CA ASP A 158 -21.74 8.14 13.19
C ASP A 158 -20.67 7.98 14.28
N ALA A 159 -21.03 7.33 15.40
CA ALA A 159 -20.08 7.05 16.48
C ALA A 159 -18.99 6.06 16.04
N GLU A 160 -19.34 5.02 15.29
CA GLU A 160 -18.37 4.07 14.72
C GLU A 160 -17.48 4.76 13.68
N LEU A 161 -18.06 5.53 12.76
CA LEU A 161 -17.33 6.28 11.74
C LEU A 161 -16.35 7.28 12.37
N LYS A 162 -16.77 8.02 13.40
CA LYS A 162 -15.91 8.91 14.17
C LYS A 162 -14.76 8.14 14.84
N SER A 163 -15.00 6.95 15.37
CA SER A 163 -13.95 6.10 15.96
C SER A 163 -12.91 5.62 14.93
N MET A 164 -13.32 5.52 13.66
CA MET A 164 -12.47 5.23 12.50
C MET A 164 -11.72 6.46 11.97
N GLY A 165 -12.01 7.65 12.49
CA GLY A 165 -11.42 8.92 12.07
C GLY A 165 -12.08 9.56 10.84
N ALA A 166 -13.27 9.12 10.45
CA ALA A 166 -14.01 9.74 9.36
C ALA A 166 -14.43 11.18 9.73
N PRO A 167 -14.29 12.15 8.83
CA PRO A 167 -14.82 13.50 9.03
C PRO A 167 -16.35 13.51 8.93
N VAL A 168 -16.97 14.57 9.43
CA VAL A 168 -18.39 14.83 9.17
C VAL A 168 -18.58 15.06 7.67
N GLY A 169 -19.65 14.50 7.09
CA GLY A 169 -19.92 14.66 5.65
C GLY A 169 -18.95 13.88 4.75
N TRP A 170 -18.27 12.84 5.27
CA TRP A 170 -17.26 12.07 4.53
C TRP A 170 -17.73 11.49 3.18
N MET A 171 -19.04 11.40 2.94
CA MET A 171 -19.63 10.88 1.70
C MET A 171 -19.76 11.93 0.58
N GLU A 172 -19.64 13.22 0.90
CA GLU A 172 -19.93 14.31 -0.04
C GLU A 172 -18.78 14.59 -1.02
N SER A 173 -17.77 13.73 -1.02
CA SER A 173 -16.50 13.98 -1.69
C SER A 173 -15.85 12.68 -2.20
N ALA A 174 -14.99 12.78 -3.22
CA ALA A 174 -14.20 11.65 -3.73
C ALA A 174 -13.42 10.95 -2.58
N PRO A 175 -12.92 9.71 -2.68
CA PRO A 175 -13.17 8.71 -3.70
C PRO A 175 -14.57 8.07 -3.58
N TRP A 176 -15.48 8.63 -2.78
CA TRP A 176 -16.82 8.09 -2.51
C TRP A 176 -17.89 8.57 -3.49
N LEU A 177 -17.57 9.58 -4.31
CA LEU A 177 -18.32 9.92 -5.53
C LEU A 177 -17.83 9.10 -6.72
#